data_AF-A0A9P0DIA8-F1
#
_entry.id   AF-A0A9P0DIA8-F1
#
_cell.length_a   1.000
_cell.length_b   1.000
_cell.length_c   1.000
_cell.angle_alpha   90.00
_cell.angle_beta   90.00
_cell.angle_gamma   90.00
#
_symmetry.space_group_name_H-M   'P 1'
#
loop_
_entity.id
_entity.type
_entity.pdbx_description
1 polymer ?
#
loop_
_entity_poly.entity_id
_entity_poly.type
_entity_poly.pdbx_seq_one_letter_code
_entity_poly.pdbx_strand_id
1 'polypeptide(L)'
;MGDMEEDIQYPSHFSSTIASVVGIFEDYGWYILISGVIMAYLYQRYLRTIVDHYKTKRDEAEYAAKYHKNPDLVTARLTAQEQRTLQLQEKYRRDAEEHKRKTEEKEAKKREALLNKYSEDRGHKLGASNNDENKSFKPDYNPLMGGGSSSNYRPPRRSACGRGGCG
;
A
#
# COMPACT_ATOMS: atom_id res chain seq x y z
N MET A 1 55.45 54.68 50.50
CA MET A 1 55.61 53.64 49.47
C MET A 1 56.64 52.66 49.96
N GLY A 2 56.19 51.46 50.30
CA GLY A 2 56.99 50.40 50.90
C GLY A 2 56.02 49.28 51.18
N ASP A 3 55.80 48.47 50.14
CA ASP A 3 54.72 47.51 50.01
C ASP A 3 54.80 46.44 51.12
N MET A 4 53.67 46.23 51.81
CA MET A 4 53.48 45.06 52.67
C MET A 4 53.27 43.86 51.76
N GLU A 5 54.36 43.20 51.39
CA GLU A 5 54.31 41.81 50.93
C GLU A 5 54.11 40.94 52.17
N GLU A 6 52.84 40.62 52.48
CA GLU A 6 52.52 39.56 53.43
C GLU A 6 52.88 38.21 52.81
N ASP A 7 54.04 37.67 53.18
CA ASP A 7 54.42 36.29 52.89
C ASP A 7 53.49 35.35 53.65
N ILE A 8 52.44 34.88 52.97
CA ILE A 8 51.54 33.83 53.48
C ILE A 8 52.37 32.55 53.59
N GLN A 9 52.88 32.27 54.79
CA GLN A 9 53.67 31.07 55.08
C GLN A 9 52.75 29.85 55.17
N TYR A 10 52.54 29.18 54.03
CA TYR A 10 51.74 27.97 53.95
C TYR A 10 52.37 26.82 54.77
N PRO A 11 51.60 26.10 55.60
CA PRO A 11 52.13 24.95 56.32
C PRO A 11 52.60 23.87 55.34
N SER A 12 53.84 23.39 55.50
CA SER A 12 54.51 22.42 54.62
C SER A 12 53.76 21.09 54.41
N HIS A 13 52.85 20.76 55.32
CA HIS A 13 51.97 19.59 55.22
C HIS A 13 50.79 19.79 54.25
N PHE A 14 50.34 21.04 54.07
CA PHE A 14 49.25 21.38 53.16
C PHE A 14 49.75 21.42 51.70
N SER A 15 50.94 21.96 51.47
CA SER A 15 51.55 21.96 50.13
C SER A 15 51.89 20.56 49.64
N SER A 16 52.36 19.66 50.52
CA SER A 16 52.71 18.28 50.15
C SER A 16 51.49 17.40 49.87
N THR A 17 50.38 17.58 50.58
CA THR A 17 49.12 16.88 50.30
C THR A 17 48.49 17.35 49.00
N ILE A 18 48.49 18.67 48.75
CA ILE A 18 48.04 19.23 47.47
C ILE A 18 48.92 18.75 46.32
N ALA A 19 50.24 18.78 46.46
CA ALA A 19 51.15 18.29 45.42
C ALA A 19 50.92 16.81 45.10
N SER A 20 50.64 15.98 46.12
CA SER A 20 50.32 14.56 45.93
C SER A 20 49.00 14.37 45.16
N VAL A 21 47.98 15.15 45.51
CA VAL A 21 46.69 15.12 44.84
C VAL A 21 46.81 15.62 43.39
N VAL A 22 47.55 16.70 43.16
CA VAL A 22 47.81 17.25 41.82
C VAL A 22 48.60 16.26 40.97
N GLY A 23 49.60 15.57 41.52
CA GLY A 23 50.34 14.51 40.79
C GLY A 23 49.43 13.36 40.36
N ILE A 24 48.48 12.95 41.20
CA ILE A 24 47.45 11.96 40.81
C ILE A 24 46.55 12.52 39.70
N PHE A 25 46.19 13.81 39.73
CA PHE A 25 45.41 14.40 38.64
C PHE A 25 46.21 14.56 37.33
N GLU A 26 47.51 14.78 37.40
CA GLU A 26 48.39 14.83 36.21
C GLU A 26 48.51 13.43 35.56
N ASP A 27 48.70 12.39 36.36
CA ASP A 27 48.83 11.01 35.87
C ASP A 27 47.49 10.39 35.46
N TYR A 28 46.39 10.77 36.12
CA TYR A 28 45.05 10.17 35.93
C TYR A 28 44.01 11.11 35.30
N GLY A 29 44.39 12.32 34.90
CA GLY A 29 43.47 13.30 34.32
C GLY A 29 42.75 12.78 33.08
N TRP A 30 43.42 11.94 32.30
CA TRP A 30 42.84 11.28 31.13
C TRP A 30 41.72 10.29 31.49
N TYR A 31 41.78 9.60 32.63
CA TYR A 31 40.70 8.73 33.09
C TYR A 31 39.45 9.53 33.44
N ILE A 32 39.61 10.73 34.00
CA ILE A 32 38.48 11.63 34.31
C ILE A 32 37.84 12.12 33.02
N LEU A 33 38.65 12.48 32.01
CA LEU A 33 38.13 12.84 30.68
C LEU A 33 37.40 11.68 30.01
N ILE A 34 37.99 10.48 30.00
CA ILE A 34 37.34 9.29 29.43
C ILE A 34 36.07 8.94 30.20
N SER A 35 36.08 9.00 31.53
CA SER A 35 34.91 8.80 32.38
C SER A 35 33.80 9.80 32.05
N GLY A 36 34.15 11.08 31.90
CA GLY A 36 33.20 12.12 31.50
C GLY A 36 32.61 11.87 30.11
N VAL A 37 33.42 11.46 29.13
CA VAL A 37 32.96 11.13 27.78
C VAL A 37 32.04 9.89 27.79
N ILE A 38 32.41 8.85 28.53
CA ILE A 38 31.58 7.64 28.68
C ILE A 38 30.26 7.99 29.37
N MET A 39 30.29 8.78 30.45
CA MET A 39 29.09 9.19 31.17
C MET A 39 28.18 10.04 30.29
N ALA A 40 28.73 11.00 29.52
CA ALA A 40 27.97 11.80 28.58
C ALA A 40 27.37 10.95 27.45
N TYR A 41 28.11 9.98 26.93
CA TYR A 41 27.63 9.05 25.91
C TYR A 41 26.49 8.17 26.42
N LEU A 42 26.64 7.59 27.62
CA LEU A 42 25.59 6.78 28.26
C LEU A 42 24.35 7.64 28.55
N TYR A 43 24.53 8.84 29.12
CA TYR A 43 23.45 9.77 29.38
C TYR A 43 22.71 10.15 28.10
N GLN A 44 23.44 10.50 27.03
CA GLN A 44 22.86 10.81 25.74
C GLN A 44 22.11 9.61 25.14
N ARG A 45 22.65 8.39 25.28
CA ARG A 45 22.02 7.17 24.74
C ARG A 45 20.75 6.79 25.51
N TYR A 46 20.78 6.81 26.84
CA TYR A 46 19.66 6.41 27.68
C TYR A 46 18.59 7.48 27.79
N LEU A 47 18.96 8.75 27.92
CA LEU A 47 17.95 9.80 27.99
C LEU A 47 17.21 9.98 26.68
N ARG A 48 17.90 9.90 25.53
CA ARG A 48 17.21 10.02 24.23
C ARG A 48 16.17 8.90 24.07
N THR A 49 16.53 7.66 24.37
CA THR A 49 15.56 6.55 24.24
C THR A 49 14.38 6.70 25.20
N ILE A 50 14.61 7.12 26.44
CA ILE A 50 13.54 7.36 27.41
C ILE A 50 12.63 8.50 26.94
N VAL A 51 13.22 9.65 26.58
CA VAL A 51 12.48 10.82 26.11
C VAL A 51 11.68 10.50 24.85
N ASP A 52 12.29 9.79 23.90
CA ASP A 52 11.62 9.40 22.66
C ASP A 52 10.44 8.45 22.95
N HIS A 53 10.60 7.45 23.82
CA HIS A 53 9.50 6.58 24.23
C HIS A 53 8.37 7.31 24.96
N TYR A 54 8.69 8.31 25.78
CA TYR A 54 7.67 9.13 26.44
C TYR A 54 6.93 10.03 25.45
N LYS A 55 7.66 10.61 24.47
CA LYS A 55 7.06 11.40 23.39
C LYS A 55 6.13 10.55 22.55
N THR A 56 6.58 9.39 22.06
CA THR A 56 5.74 8.53 21.22
C THR A 56 4.46 8.11 21.95
N LYS A 57 4.54 7.74 23.23
CA LYS A 57 3.33 7.39 24.02
C LYS A 57 2.37 8.57 24.19
N ARG A 58 2.88 9.79 24.40
CA ARG A 58 2.03 10.99 24.47
C ARG A 58 1.39 11.28 23.13
N ASP A 59 2.15 11.19 22.04
CA ASP A 59 1.67 11.44 20.68
C ASP A 59 0.62 10.40 20.28
N GLU A 60 0.83 9.12 20.61
CA GLU A 60 -0.13 8.03 20.42
C GLU A 60 -1.40 8.25 21.23
N ALA A 61 -1.29 8.67 22.49
CA ALA A 61 -2.45 8.96 23.34
C ALA A 61 -3.25 10.18 22.84
N GLU A 62 -2.55 11.22 22.36
CA GLU A 62 -3.17 12.40 21.76
C GLU A 62 -3.83 12.06 20.43
N TYR A 63 -3.17 11.26 19.58
CA TYR A 63 -3.75 10.72 18.35
C TYR A 63 -4.97 9.86 18.66
N ALA A 64 -4.88 8.95 19.63
CA ALA A 64 -6.01 8.11 20.03
C ALA A 64 -7.18 8.94 20.57
N ALA A 65 -6.91 9.98 21.37
CA ALA A 65 -7.94 10.91 21.83
C ALA A 65 -8.58 11.65 20.65
N LYS A 66 -7.77 12.16 19.71
CA LYS A 66 -8.27 12.91 18.56
C LYS A 66 -9.03 12.03 17.56
N TYR A 67 -8.61 10.81 17.31
CA TYR A 67 -9.17 9.98 16.23
C TYR A 67 -10.17 8.92 16.70
N HIS A 68 -10.12 8.46 17.95
CA HIS A 68 -11.08 7.47 18.48
C HIS A 68 -12.19 8.08 19.31
N LYS A 69 -11.96 9.22 19.99
CA LYS A 69 -12.99 9.84 20.85
C LYS A 69 -13.81 10.91 20.14
N ASN A 70 -13.39 11.37 18.96
CA ASN A 70 -14.12 12.39 18.20
C ASN A 70 -15.06 11.74 17.19
N PRO A 71 -16.38 11.68 17.47
CA PRO A 71 -17.36 11.14 16.52
C PRO A 71 -17.41 11.96 15.22
N ASP A 72 -17.09 13.25 15.28
CA ASP A 72 -17.14 14.17 14.13
C ASP A 72 -16.11 13.82 13.03
N LEU A 73 -14.92 13.33 13.40
CA LEU A 73 -13.94 12.89 12.39
C LEU A 73 -14.39 11.60 11.69
N VAL A 74 -15.14 10.75 12.39
CA VAL A 74 -15.68 9.52 11.82
C VAL A 74 -16.81 9.85 10.85
N THR A 75 -17.73 10.74 11.23
CA THR A 75 -18.82 11.20 10.35
C THR A 75 -18.27 11.91 9.10
N ALA A 76 -17.25 12.76 9.24
CA ALA A 76 -16.61 13.41 8.10
C ALA A 76 -16.00 12.39 7.10
N ARG A 77 -15.38 11.32 7.60
CA ARG A 77 -14.86 10.24 6.74
C ARG A 77 -15.96 9.45 6.05
N LEU A 78 -17.03 9.10 6.79
CA LEU A 78 -18.16 8.36 6.25
C LEU A 78 -18.89 9.16 5.17
N THR A 79 -19.19 10.44 5.43
CA THR A 79 -19.81 11.33 4.45
C THR A 79 -18.94 11.54 3.21
N ALA A 80 -17.62 11.68 3.35
CA ALA A 80 -16.71 11.73 2.21
C ALA A 80 -16.70 10.42 1.39
N GLN A 81 -16.80 9.28 2.06
CA GLN A 81 -16.91 7.98 1.39
C GLN A 81 -18.25 7.83 0.65
N GLU A 82 -19.36 8.21 1.28
CA GLU A 82 -20.69 8.22 0.68
C GLU A 82 -20.77 9.16 -0.53
N GLN A 83 -20.19 10.35 -0.45
CA GLN A 83 -20.13 11.26 -1.59
C GLN A 83 -19.37 10.65 -2.78
N ARG A 84 -18.26 9.95 -2.54
CA ARG A 84 -17.52 9.27 -3.61
C ARG A 84 -18.32 8.13 -4.23
N THR A 85 -19.04 7.34 -3.42
CA THR A 85 -19.86 6.25 -3.95
C THR A 85 -21.03 6.80 -4.77
N LEU A 86 -21.66 7.89 -4.34
CA LEU A 86 -22.72 8.56 -5.09
C LEU A 86 -22.21 9.08 -6.45
N GLN A 87 -21.08 9.77 -6.48
CA GLN A 87 -20.47 10.25 -7.73
C GLN A 87 -20.16 9.10 -8.69
N LEU A 88 -19.68 7.97 -8.16
CA LEU A 88 -19.40 6.79 -8.95
C LEU A 88 -20.69 6.15 -9.49
N GLN A 89 -21.73 6.03 -8.66
CA GLN A 89 -23.04 5.52 -9.09
C GLN A 89 -23.65 6.39 -10.20
N GLU A 90 -23.53 7.71 -10.10
CA GLU A 90 -23.99 8.63 -11.15
C GLU A 90 -23.26 8.42 -12.48
N LYS A 91 -21.94 8.23 -12.45
CA LYS A 91 -21.17 7.92 -13.65
C LYS A 91 -21.64 6.61 -14.29
N TYR A 92 -21.78 5.55 -13.50
CA TYR A 92 -22.29 4.27 -14.01
C TYR A 92 -23.71 4.36 -14.57
N ARG A 93 -24.58 5.19 -13.98
CA ARG A 93 -25.93 5.44 -14.52
C ARG A 93 -25.86 6.10 -15.90
N ARG A 94 -25.04 7.14 -16.05
CA ARG A 94 -24.84 7.82 -17.35
C ARG A 94 -24.27 6.87 -18.40
N ASP A 95 -23.24 6.11 -18.04
CA ASP A 95 -22.62 5.14 -18.95
C ASP A 95 -23.60 4.04 -19.37
N ALA A 96 -24.45 3.58 -18.44
CA ALA A 96 -25.48 2.58 -18.73
C ALA A 96 -26.56 3.13 -19.68
N GLU A 97 -26.99 4.39 -19.50
CA GLU A 97 -27.93 5.06 -20.40
C GLU A 97 -27.33 5.25 -21.80
N GLU A 98 -26.08 5.69 -21.90
CA GLU A 98 -25.39 5.80 -23.19
C GLU A 98 -25.26 4.45 -23.89
N HIS A 99 -24.92 3.40 -23.14
CA HIS A 99 -24.78 2.07 -23.72
C HIS A 99 -26.13 1.54 -24.22
N LYS A 100 -27.22 1.76 -23.46
CA LYS A 100 -28.59 1.41 -23.88
C LYS A 100 -28.99 2.13 -25.17
N ARG A 101 -28.73 3.44 -25.26
CA ARG A 101 -29.00 4.22 -26.48
C ARG A 101 -28.19 3.70 -27.67
N LYS A 102 -26.89 3.43 -27.49
CA LYS A 102 -26.02 2.87 -28.54
C LYS A 102 -26.46 1.47 -28.96
N THR A 103 -26.99 0.64 -28.06
CA THR A 103 -27.53 -0.68 -28.41
C THR A 103 -28.83 -0.56 -29.19
N GLU A 104 -29.75 0.30 -28.77
CA GLU A 104 -31.03 0.54 -29.46
C GLU A 104 -30.80 1.08 -30.88
N GLU A 105 -29.87 2.03 -31.06
CA GLU A 105 -29.51 2.55 -32.39
C GLU A 105 -28.90 1.47 -33.29
N LYS A 106 -28.03 0.61 -32.74
CA LYS A 106 -27.45 -0.51 -33.49
C LYS A 106 -28.50 -1.55 -33.87
N GLU A 107 -29.45 -1.84 -32.97
CA GLU A 107 -30.55 -2.76 -33.24
C GLU A 107 -31.52 -2.20 -34.28
N ALA A 108 -31.88 -0.91 -34.20
CA ALA A 108 -32.69 -0.24 -35.21
C ALA A 108 -32.03 -0.30 -36.60
N LYS A 109 -30.75 0.08 -36.70
CA LYS A 109 -29.98 0.00 -37.96
C LYS A 109 -29.89 -1.43 -38.51
N LYS A 110 -29.69 -2.42 -37.64
CA LYS A 110 -29.69 -3.84 -38.05
C LYS A 110 -31.07 -4.26 -38.56
N ARG A 111 -32.14 -3.81 -37.91
CA ARG A 111 -33.52 -4.13 -38.31
C ARG A 111 -33.86 -3.51 -39.66
N GLU A 112 -33.49 -2.25 -39.89
CA GLU A 112 -33.63 -1.57 -41.19
C GLU A 112 -32.81 -2.28 -42.27
N ALA A 113 -31.55 -2.63 -41.98
CA ALA A 113 -30.70 -3.35 -42.93
C ALA A 113 -31.26 -4.74 -43.29
N LEU A 114 -31.83 -5.46 -42.32
CA LEU A 114 -32.52 -6.73 -42.60
C LEU A 114 -33.76 -6.50 -43.45
N LEU A 115 -34.61 -5.52 -43.11
CA LEU A 115 -35.82 -5.20 -43.89
C LEU A 115 -35.45 -4.82 -45.33
N ASN A 116 -34.41 -4.01 -45.55
CA ASN A 116 -33.93 -3.66 -46.88
C ASN A 116 -33.46 -4.89 -47.66
N LYS A 117 -32.66 -5.78 -47.03
CA LYS A 117 -32.22 -7.04 -47.65
C LYS A 117 -33.40 -7.94 -48.04
N TYR A 118 -34.40 -8.09 -47.17
CA TYR A 118 -35.60 -8.88 -47.47
C TYR A 118 -36.53 -8.21 -48.50
N SER A 119 -36.44 -6.88 -48.69
CA SER A 119 -37.22 -6.15 -49.69
C SER A 119 -36.60 -6.19 -51.09
N GLU A 120 -35.27 -6.23 -51.18
CA GLU A 120 -34.52 -6.30 -52.44
C GLU A 120 -34.39 -7.73 -52.95
N ASP A 121 -34.23 -8.71 -52.06
CA ASP A 121 -34.04 -10.12 -52.41
C ASP A 121 -35.36 -10.90 -52.23
N ARG A 122 -36.18 -10.94 -53.30
CA ARG A 122 -37.37 -11.81 -53.33
C ARG A 122 -36.91 -13.26 -53.30
N GLY A 123 -37.01 -13.88 -52.11
CA GLY A 123 -36.46 -15.19 -51.79
C GLY A 123 -36.46 -16.20 -52.94
N HIS A 124 -35.27 -16.56 -53.40
CA HIS A 124 -35.08 -17.74 -54.23
C HIS A 124 -35.26 -18.99 -53.37
N LYS A 125 -36.16 -19.89 -53.78
CA LYS A 125 -36.44 -21.15 -53.12
C LYS A 125 -35.18 -22.04 -53.18
N LEU A 126 -34.41 -22.10 -52.09
CA LEU A 126 -33.34 -23.08 -51.93
C LEU A 126 -33.98 -24.48 -51.90
N GLY A 127 -33.84 -25.24 -52.99
CA GLY A 127 -34.38 -26.61 -53.10
C GLY A 127 -35.08 -26.96 -54.42
N ALA A 128 -35.03 -26.12 -55.46
CA ALA A 128 -35.48 -26.51 -56.79
C ALA A 128 -34.31 -27.02 -57.65
N SER A 129 -33.70 -28.14 -57.29
CA SER A 129 -32.90 -28.93 -58.23
C SER A 129 -33.38 -30.37 -58.21
N ASN A 130 -33.89 -30.78 -59.37
CA ASN A 130 -34.12 -32.17 -59.73
C ASN A 130 -32.86 -33.01 -59.46
N ASN A 131 -33.09 -34.24 -58.99
CA ASN A 131 -32.17 -35.39 -58.99
C ASN A 131 -30.79 -35.17 -58.39
N ASP A 132 -30.55 -35.71 -57.20
CA ASP A 132 -29.51 -36.75 -57.11
C ASP A 132 -29.63 -37.61 -55.85
N GLU A 133 -29.38 -38.89 -56.08
CA GLU A 133 -29.50 -39.99 -55.15
C GLU A 133 -28.42 -39.97 -54.07
N ASN A 134 -28.73 -40.59 -52.93
CA ASN A 134 -27.78 -41.19 -52.00
C ASN A 134 -26.67 -40.30 -51.41
N LYS A 135 -26.93 -39.75 -50.22
CA LYS A 135 -25.93 -39.71 -49.15
C LYS A 135 -26.62 -39.80 -47.79
N SER A 136 -26.26 -40.86 -47.07
CA SER A 136 -26.80 -41.22 -45.77
C SER A 136 -26.76 -40.06 -44.77
N PHE A 137 -27.89 -39.89 -44.09
CA PHE A 137 -28.04 -39.05 -42.92
C PHE A 137 -27.01 -39.48 -41.88
N LYS A 138 -25.94 -38.68 -41.72
CA LYS A 138 -25.15 -38.70 -40.49
C LYS A 138 -26.04 -38.11 -39.39
N PRO A 139 -26.21 -38.80 -38.25
CA PRO A 139 -27.02 -38.27 -37.17
C PRO A 139 -26.35 -37.03 -36.56
N ASP A 140 -27.13 -35.96 -36.48
CA ASP A 140 -27.10 -34.91 -35.46
C ASP A 140 -25.72 -34.43 -34.97
N TYR A 141 -25.08 -33.56 -35.76
CA TYR A 141 -24.16 -32.58 -35.20
C TYR A 141 -24.96 -31.35 -34.75
N ASN A 142 -25.35 -31.34 -33.47
CA ASN A 142 -25.94 -30.18 -32.82
C ASN A 142 -24.83 -29.42 -32.07
N PRO A 143 -24.39 -28.22 -32.53
CA PRO A 143 -23.32 -27.47 -31.89
C PRO A 143 -23.67 -26.94 -30.48
N LEU A 144 -24.92 -27.12 -30.03
CA LEU A 144 -25.35 -26.87 -28.64
C LEU A 144 -25.29 -28.12 -27.75
N MET A 145 -25.21 -29.33 -28.32
CA MET A 145 -25.06 -30.58 -27.58
C MET A 145 -23.62 -31.05 -27.78
N GLY A 146 -22.74 -30.64 -26.86
CA GLY A 146 -21.30 -30.93 -26.89
C GLY A 146 -20.98 -32.41 -27.10
N GLY A 147 -20.90 -32.81 -28.36
CA GLY A 147 -20.50 -34.14 -28.80
C GLY A 147 -19.02 -34.11 -29.13
N GLY A 148 -18.19 -34.36 -28.12
CA GLY A 148 -16.75 -34.51 -28.32
C GLY A 148 -15.97 -34.15 -27.08
N SER A 149 -15.39 -35.18 -26.48
CA SER A 149 -14.19 -35.14 -25.63
C SER A 149 -13.16 -34.15 -26.21
N SER A 150 -13.26 -32.88 -25.84
CA SER A 150 -12.41 -31.82 -26.38
C SER A 150 -12.08 -30.81 -25.29
N SER A 151 -10.85 -30.93 -24.82
CA SER A 151 -10.04 -29.81 -24.38
C SER A 151 -10.56 -29.02 -23.19
N ASN A 152 -10.58 -29.66 -22.02
CA ASN A 152 -10.20 -28.93 -20.80
C ASN A 152 -8.70 -28.66 -20.91
N TYR A 153 -8.30 -27.56 -21.56
CA TYR A 153 -6.95 -27.03 -21.36
C TYR A 153 -6.82 -26.71 -19.87
N ARG A 154 -6.14 -27.60 -19.14
CA ARG A 154 -5.75 -27.36 -17.77
C ARG A 154 -4.37 -26.70 -17.85
N PRO A 155 -4.24 -25.39 -17.61
CA PRO A 155 -2.94 -24.75 -17.63
C PRO A 155 -2.01 -25.50 -16.67
N PRO A 156 -0.75 -25.75 -17.04
CA PRO A 156 0.20 -26.33 -16.11
C PRO A 156 0.24 -25.45 -14.87
N ARG A 157 0.08 -26.05 -13.68
CA ARG A 157 0.20 -25.32 -12.42
C ARG A 157 1.58 -24.67 -12.47
N ARG A 158 1.62 -23.34 -12.54
CA ARG A 158 2.85 -22.58 -12.33
C ARG A 158 3.20 -22.75 -10.85
N SER A 159 3.77 -23.90 -10.48
CA SER A 159 4.54 -24.00 -9.25
C SER A 159 5.82 -23.22 -9.48
N ALA A 160 5.75 -21.90 -9.29
CA ALA A 160 6.92 -21.05 -9.14
C ALA A 160 7.61 -21.30 -7.77
N CYS A 161 7.55 -22.53 -7.26
CA CYS A 161 8.18 -22.98 -6.03
C CYS A 161 8.71 -24.40 -6.25
N GLY A 162 9.49 -24.59 -7.31
CA GLY A 162 10.34 -25.78 -7.46
C GLY A 162 11.59 -25.73 -6.58
N ARG A 163 11.86 -24.59 -5.92
CA ARG A 163 12.94 -24.38 -4.95
C ARG A 163 12.64 -23.08 -4.19
N GLY A 164 12.29 -23.18 -2.91
CA GLY A 164 12.39 -22.11 -1.91
C GLY A 164 11.61 -20.81 -2.15
N GLY A 165 10.52 -20.65 -1.40
CA GLY A 165 10.09 -19.37 -0.82
C GLY A 165 9.66 -18.25 -1.75
N CYS A 166 8.35 -17.98 -1.82
CA CYS A 166 7.79 -16.68 -2.15
C CYS A 166 6.43 -16.51 -1.45
N GLY A 167 6.35 -15.55 -0.53
CA GLY A 167 5.10 -14.98 0.02
C GLY A 167 4.59 -15.63 1.29
#